data_AF-A0A7X3UK61-F1
#
_entry.id   AF-A0A7X3UK61-F1
#
_cell.length_a   1.000
_cell.length_b   1.000
_cell.length_c   1.000
_cell.angle_alpha   90.00
_cell.angle_beta   90.00
_cell.angle_gamma   90.00
#
_symmetry.space_group_name_H-M   'P 1'
#
loop_
_entity.id
_entity.type
_entity.pdbx_description
1 polymer ?
#
loop_
_entity_poly.entity_id
_entity_poly.type
_entity_poly.pdbx_seq_one_letter_code
_entity_poly.pdbx_strand_id
1 'polypeptide(L)'
;MSELSGQPAKIALLKREEAKGDNTMAITERVSREISNPRQMLEEKIASHEARIAVMGLGYVGLPLSVALGKMGFSVTGIDTSARQVDLVELGKSDVQGVSEFEVADLKAVGKLTATRECDVLDEADVTLVCVSTPLNKTRDPDVSFILQACSAIKDRLRCGQLVILESTTYPGTTQELVLPLLEESGLKVGRDFFLVFSPERVFSGYARRFYSGTDRLVGEFKFCYRLKRVKFISKKPRPLGVVFWFMSGIFDRD
;
A
#
# COMPACT_ATOMS: atom_id res chain seq x y z
N MET A 1 -21.35 -7.70 -27.69
CA MET A 1 -19.92 -7.87 -28.03
C MET A 1 -19.16 -6.55 -28.21
N SER A 2 -19.80 -5.37 -28.23
CA SER A 2 -19.12 -4.07 -28.39
C SER A 2 -18.75 -3.36 -27.08
N GLU A 3 -19.30 -3.76 -25.92
CA GLU A 3 -18.99 -3.14 -24.61
C GLU A 3 -17.80 -3.76 -23.86
N LEU A 4 -17.13 -4.75 -24.44
CA LEU A 4 -16.16 -5.62 -23.75
C LEU A 4 -14.70 -5.39 -24.15
N SER A 5 -14.41 -4.44 -25.05
CA SER A 5 -13.07 -4.28 -25.66
C SER A 5 -11.98 -3.73 -24.74
N GLY A 6 -12.28 -3.45 -23.46
CA GLY A 6 -11.32 -2.92 -22.49
C GLY A 6 -11.05 -3.79 -21.25
N GLN A 7 -11.63 -5.00 -21.16
CA GLN A 7 -11.52 -5.85 -19.96
C GLN A 7 -10.96 -7.25 -20.31
N PRO A 8 -9.63 -7.37 -20.53
CA PRO A 8 -9.02 -8.64 -20.94
C PRO A 8 -9.24 -9.77 -19.93
N ALA A 9 -9.36 -9.46 -18.63
CA ALA A 9 -9.70 -10.42 -17.57
C ALA A 9 -11.13 -10.97 -17.73
N LYS A 10 -12.11 -10.11 -18.04
CA LYS A 10 -13.51 -10.49 -18.29
C LYS A 10 -13.62 -11.43 -19.48
N ILE A 11 -12.87 -11.16 -20.55
CA ILE A 11 -12.82 -12.01 -21.75
C ILE A 11 -12.20 -13.38 -21.45
N ALA A 12 -11.11 -13.44 -20.68
CA ALA A 12 -10.44 -14.69 -20.34
C ALA A 12 -11.30 -15.60 -19.43
N LEU A 13 -12.02 -15.02 -18.47
CA LEU A 13 -12.88 -15.76 -17.54
C LEU A 13 -14.14 -16.28 -18.24
N LEU A 14 -14.77 -15.45 -19.09
CA LEU A 14 -15.91 -15.85 -19.93
C LEU A 14 -15.58 -17.05 -20.81
N LYS A 15 -14.44 -17.01 -21.52
CA LYS A 15 -14.01 -18.13 -22.38
C LYS A 15 -13.76 -19.44 -21.62
N ARG A 16 -13.34 -19.36 -20.36
CA ARG A 16 -13.05 -20.53 -19.51
C ARG A 16 -14.31 -21.15 -18.92
N GLU A 17 -15.32 -20.33 -18.60
CA GLU A 17 -16.62 -20.78 -18.09
C GLU A 17 -17.54 -21.26 -19.22
N GLU A 18 -17.51 -20.62 -20.39
CA GLU A 18 -18.20 -21.08 -21.61
C GLU A 18 -17.76 -22.51 -22.01
N ALA A 19 -16.49 -22.86 -21.78
CA ALA A 19 -15.95 -24.19 -22.04
C ALA A 19 -16.50 -25.29 -21.09
N LYS A 20 -17.20 -24.93 -20.00
CA LYS A 20 -17.79 -25.89 -19.04
C LYS A 20 -19.28 -26.19 -19.28
N GLY A 21 -19.91 -25.56 -20.27
CA GLY A 21 -21.27 -25.89 -20.70
C GLY A 21 -22.41 -25.37 -19.81
N ASP A 22 -22.15 -24.39 -18.94
CA ASP A 22 -23.17 -23.75 -18.09
C ASP A 22 -23.97 -22.66 -18.85
N ASN A 23 -25.18 -22.36 -18.37
CA ASN A 23 -26.10 -21.40 -19.02
C ASN A 23 -25.53 -19.96 -19.03
N THR A 24 -25.50 -19.32 -20.20
CA THR A 24 -24.81 -18.03 -20.44
C THR A 24 -25.24 -16.91 -19.49
N MET A 25 -26.51 -16.84 -19.08
CA MET A 25 -26.98 -15.85 -18.09
C MET A 25 -26.41 -16.06 -16.68
N ALA A 26 -26.31 -17.31 -16.23
CA ALA A 26 -25.78 -17.64 -14.90
C ALA A 26 -24.25 -17.44 -14.84
N ILE A 27 -23.56 -17.73 -15.94
CA ILE A 27 -22.14 -17.39 -16.12
C ILE A 27 -21.97 -15.88 -16.11
N THR A 28 -22.79 -15.14 -16.86
CA THR A 28 -22.69 -13.67 -16.94
C THR A 28 -22.92 -13.04 -15.55
N GLU A 29 -23.90 -13.50 -14.77
CA GLU A 29 -24.12 -13.02 -13.39
C GLU A 29 -22.98 -13.40 -12.43
N ARG A 30 -22.44 -14.63 -12.52
CA ARG A 30 -21.29 -15.06 -11.68
C ARG A 30 -20.03 -14.29 -12.02
N VAL A 31 -19.72 -14.15 -13.30
CA VAL A 31 -18.59 -13.35 -13.81
C VAL A 31 -18.77 -11.88 -13.42
N SER A 32 -20.00 -11.35 -13.48
CA SER A 32 -20.29 -9.98 -13.03
C SER A 32 -20.10 -9.81 -11.51
N ARG A 33 -20.43 -10.82 -10.70
CA ARG A 33 -20.19 -10.85 -9.24
C ARG A 33 -18.73 -11.09 -8.85
N GLU A 34 -17.97 -11.84 -9.64
CA GLU A 34 -16.52 -12.01 -9.45
C GLU A 34 -15.76 -10.75 -9.84
N ILE A 35 -16.18 -10.07 -10.92
CA ILE A 35 -15.63 -8.76 -11.33
C ILE A 35 -16.03 -7.65 -10.35
N SER A 36 -17.12 -7.82 -9.57
CA SER A 36 -17.48 -6.90 -8.49
C SER A 36 -16.73 -7.18 -7.18
N ASN A 37 -15.71 -8.04 -7.15
CA ASN A 37 -14.92 -8.29 -5.95
C ASN A 37 -13.91 -7.14 -5.76
N PRO A 38 -14.05 -6.29 -4.72
CA PRO A 38 -13.16 -5.15 -4.50
C PRO A 38 -11.68 -5.55 -4.40
N ARG A 39 -11.42 -6.77 -3.92
CA ARG A 39 -10.08 -7.35 -3.87
C ARG A 39 -9.47 -7.53 -5.26
N GLN A 40 -10.20 -8.16 -6.17
CA GLN A 40 -9.68 -8.50 -7.49
C GLN A 40 -9.41 -7.23 -8.30
N MET A 41 -10.33 -6.26 -8.24
CA MET A 41 -10.14 -4.96 -8.90
C MET A 41 -8.88 -4.25 -8.40
N LEU A 42 -8.64 -4.26 -7.08
CA LEU A 42 -7.44 -3.69 -6.50
C LEU A 42 -6.18 -4.46 -6.93
N GLU A 43 -6.21 -5.79 -6.94
CA GLU A 43 -5.10 -6.64 -7.41
C GLU A 43 -4.75 -6.35 -8.87
N GLU A 44 -5.75 -6.20 -9.74
CA GLU A 44 -5.55 -5.86 -11.16
C GLU A 44 -4.91 -4.48 -11.34
N LYS A 45 -5.44 -3.45 -10.65
CA LYS A 45 -4.86 -2.09 -10.69
C LYS A 45 -3.41 -2.06 -10.22
N ILE A 46 -3.06 -2.88 -9.23
CA ILE A 46 -1.70 -2.87 -8.71
C ILE A 46 -0.77 -3.67 -9.65
N ALA A 47 -1.24 -4.76 -10.24
CA ALA A 47 -0.50 -5.50 -11.25
C ALA A 47 -0.23 -4.68 -12.53
N SER A 48 -1.15 -3.79 -12.91
CA SER A 48 -1.00 -2.87 -14.05
C SER A 48 -0.29 -1.56 -13.73
N HIS A 49 0.09 -1.32 -12.47
CA HIS A 49 0.62 -0.05 -11.96
C HIS A 49 -0.33 1.16 -12.11
N GLU A 50 -1.62 0.92 -12.29
CA GLU A 50 -2.67 1.95 -12.37
C GLU A 50 -3.19 2.39 -10.99
N ALA A 51 -2.90 1.62 -9.95
CA ALA A 51 -3.26 1.97 -8.57
C ALA A 51 -2.62 3.29 -8.14
N ARG A 52 -3.44 4.20 -7.60
CA ARG A 52 -2.96 5.45 -7.00
C ARG A 52 -2.53 5.22 -5.57
N ILE A 53 -1.35 5.70 -5.21
CA ILE A 53 -0.78 5.48 -3.88
C ILE A 53 -0.68 6.81 -3.13
N ALA A 54 -1.24 6.86 -1.93
CA ALA A 54 -1.03 7.93 -0.97
C ALA A 54 -0.04 7.48 0.12
N VAL A 55 0.92 8.34 0.47
CA VAL A 55 1.88 8.07 1.56
C VAL A 55 1.79 9.19 2.59
N MET A 56 1.28 8.88 3.78
CA MET A 56 1.13 9.84 4.88
C MET A 56 2.41 9.88 5.73
N GLY A 57 3.08 11.03 5.75
CA GLY A 57 4.36 11.27 6.40
C GLY A 57 5.52 11.11 5.42
N LEU A 58 6.14 12.22 5.02
CA LEU A 58 7.28 12.29 4.09
C LEU A 58 8.62 12.38 4.83
N GLY A 59 8.70 11.71 5.98
CA GLY A 59 9.93 11.60 6.76
C GLY A 59 10.88 10.51 6.25
N TYR A 60 11.70 10.01 7.17
CA TYR A 60 12.76 9.03 6.88
C TYR A 60 12.28 7.67 6.35
N VAL A 61 11.00 7.33 6.51
CA VAL A 61 10.37 6.11 5.95
C VAL A 61 9.59 6.44 4.70
N GLY A 62 8.65 7.39 4.79
CA GLY A 62 7.67 7.59 3.73
C GLY A 62 8.23 8.23 2.46
N LEU A 63 9.21 9.13 2.53
CA LEU A 63 9.79 9.70 1.31
C LEU A 63 10.62 8.69 0.49
N PRO A 64 11.56 7.91 1.09
CA PRO A 64 12.22 6.83 0.35
C PRO A 64 11.25 5.81 -0.25
N LEU A 65 10.19 5.47 0.49
CA LEU A 65 9.14 4.58 0.01
C LEU A 65 8.38 5.15 -1.18
N SER A 66 8.04 6.44 -1.12
CA SER A 66 7.39 7.15 -2.22
C SER A 66 8.26 7.16 -3.48
N VAL A 67 9.56 7.39 -3.32
CA VAL A 67 10.52 7.33 -4.43
C VAL A 67 10.64 5.92 -5.02
N ALA A 68 10.71 4.89 -4.18
CA ALA A 68 10.78 3.51 -4.63
C ALA A 68 9.53 3.11 -5.43
N LEU A 69 8.34 3.46 -4.95
CA LEU A 69 7.06 3.18 -5.63
C LEU A 69 6.92 3.97 -6.94
N GLY A 70 7.33 5.24 -6.95
CA GLY A 70 7.36 6.06 -8.15
C GLY A 70 8.28 5.47 -9.23
N LYS A 71 9.47 5.00 -8.86
CA LYS A 71 10.41 4.31 -9.78
C LYS A 71 9.87 3.02 -10.37
N MET A 72 8.97 2.35 -9.65
CA MET A 72 8.28 1.15 -10.15
C MET A 72 7.16 1.50 -11.13
N GLY A 73 6.80 2.78 -11.27
CA GLY A 73 5.82 3.27 -12.23
C GLY A 73 4.47 3.65 -11.62
N PHE A 74 4.29 3.53 -10.30
CA PHE A 74 3.07 3.98 -9.63
C PHE A 74 2.98 5.50 -9.59
N SER A 75 1.75 6.00 -9.54
CA SER A 75 1.47 7.42 -9.27
C SER A 75 1.35 7.62 -7.77
N VAL A 76 2.33 8.32 -7.18
CA VAL A 76 2.44 8.49 -5.72
C VAL A 76 2.16 9.94 -5.33
N THR A 77 1.29 10.12 -4.34
CA THR A 77 1.05 11.40 -3.69
C THR A 77 1.46 11.31 -2.22
N GLY A 78 2.49 12.05 -1.85
CA GLY A 78 2.91 12.25 -0.48
C GLY A 78 1.99 13.24 0.25
N ILE A 79 1.63 12.93 1.49
CA ILE A 79 0.85 13.82 2.36
C ILE A 79 1.69 14.10 3.60
N ASP A 80 1.98 15.36 3.88
CA ASP A 80 2.70 15.74 5.10
C ASP A 80 2.10 17.00 5.74
N THR A 81 2.17 17.08 7.07
CA THR A 81 1.70 18.26 7.81
C THR A 81 2.67 19.43 7.71
N SER A 82 3.95 19.16 7.42
CA SER A 82 5.02 20.14 7.26
C SER A 82 4.99 20.75 5.86
N ALA A 83 4.65 22.05 5.78
CA ALA A 83 4.73 22.82 4.53
C ALA A 83 6.11 22.71 3.88
N ARG A 84 7.17 22.80 4.68
CA ARG A 84 8.54 22.68 4.20
C ARG A 84 8.80 21.35 3.50
N GLN A 85 8.31 20.23 4.05
CA GLN A 85 8.53 18.92 3.44
C GLN A 85 7.80 18.80 2.10
N VAL A 86 6.55 19.27 2.05
CA VAL A 86 5.77 19.33 0.82
C VAL A 86 6.45 20.21 -0.23
N ASP A 87 6.85 21.42 0.14
CA ASP A 87 7.51 22.37 -0.76
C ASP A 87 8.83 21.80 -1.33
N LEU A 88 9.61 21.10 -0.52
CA LEU A 88 10.84 20.46 -0.99
C LEU A 88 10.54 19.41 -2.06
N VAL A 89 9.59 18.51 -1.82
CA VAL A 89 9.23 17.46 -2.79
C VAL A 89 8.63 18.06 -4.07
N GLU A 90 7.78 19.09 -3.94
CA GLU A 90 7.19 19.79 -5.09
C GLU A 90 8.24 20.52 -5.94
N LEU A 91 9.34 20.97 -5.32
CA LEU A 91 10.51 21.53 -6.00
C LEU A 91 11.50 20.47 -6.53
N GLY A 92 11.18 19.18 -6.40
CA GLY A 92 12.07 18.09 -6.82
C GLY A 92 13.27 17.87 -5.91
N LYS A 93 13.19 18.29 -4.64
CA LYS A 93 14.28 18.25 -3.65
C LYS A 93 13.94 17.33 -2.47
N SER A 94 14.95 17.01 -1.67
CA SER A 94 14.80 16.19 -0.46
C SER A 94 15.85 16.57 0.57
N ASP A 95 15.43 16.78 1.82
CA ASP A 95 16.33 16.87 2.97
C ASP A 95 16.37 15.56 3.80
N VAL A 96 15.66 14.52 3.34
CA VAL A 96 15.67 13.19 3.95
C VAL A 96 16.93 12.43 3.58
N GLN A 97 17.68 12.00 4.60
CA GLN A 97 18.91 11.24 4.42
C GLN A 97 18.67 9.93 3.67
N GLY A 98 19.43 9.70 2.60
CA GLY A 98 19.35 8.47 1.81
C GLY A 98 18.41 8.55 0.61
N VAL A 99 17.74 9.69 0.41
CA VAL A 99 16.96 9.97 -0.81
C VAL A 99 17.75 10.96 -1.67
N SER A 100 18.00 10.61 -2.94
CA SER A 100 18.69 11.50 -3.85
C SER A 100 17.74 12.58 -4.37
N GLU A 101 18.16 13.85 -4.34
CA GLU A 101 17.39 14.94 -4.96
C GLU A 101 17.16 14.69 -6.45
N PHE A 102 18.12 14.05 -7.15
CA PHE A 102 17.94 13.68 -8.56
C PHE A 102 16.76 12.71 -8.75
N GLU A 103 16.58 11.74 -7.84
CA GLU A 103 15.49 10.78 -7.93
C GLU A 103 14.13 11.43 -7.69
N VAL A 104 14.07 12.39 -6.76
CA VAL A 104 12.84 13.16 -6.50
C VAL A 104 12.53 14.08 -7.68
N ALA A 105 13.52 14.79 -8.20
CA ALA A 105 13.37 15.66 -9.37
C ALA A 105 12.89 14.90 -10.60
N ASP A 106 13.50 13.75 -10.90
CA ASP A 106 13.12 12.92 -12.06
C ASP A 106 11.67 12.43 -11.93
N LEU A 107 11.29 11.88 -10.77
CA LEU A 107 9.93 11.40 -10.53
C LEU A 107 8.89 12.52 -10.54
N LYS A 108 9.25 13.70 -10.02
CA LYS A 108 8.39 14.89 -10.06
C LYS A 108 8.18 15.35 -11.50
N ALA A 109 9.25 15.40 -12.30
CA ALA A 109 9.20 15.82 -13.70
C ALA A 109 8.31 14.90 -14.56
N VAL A 110 8.30 13.59 -14.29
CA VAL A 110 7.43 12.62 -14.98
C VAL A 110 6.06 12.42 -14.32
N GLY A 111 5.72 13.20 -13.28
CA GLY A 111 4.43 13.15 -12.60
C GLY A 111 4.17 11.86 -11.80
N LYS A 112 5.22 11.13 -11.42
CA LYS A 112 5.12 9.89 -10.62
C LYS A 112 5.22 10.14 -9.12
N LEU A 113 5.70 11.31 -8.72
CA LEU A 113 5.72 11.77 -7.34
C LEU A 113 5.19 13.20 -7.25
N THR A 114 4.22 13.41 -6.36
CA THR A 114 3.73 14.72 -5.94
C THR A 114 3.59 14.76 -4.43
N ALA A 115 3.49 15.94 -3.83
CA ALA A 115 3.24 16.12 -2.42
C ALA A 115 2.17 17.18 -2.17
N THR A 116 1.40 17.00 -1.10
CA THR A 116 0.36 17.93 -0.66
C THR A 116 0.24 17.91 0.87
N ARG A 117 -0.43 18.93 1.41
CA ARG A 117 -0.89 18.94 2.80
C ARG A 117 -2.36 18.52 2.92
N GLU A 118 -3.08 18.55 1.80
CA GLU A 118 -4.51 18.31 1.73
C GLU A 118 -4.79 16.81 1.69
N CYS A 119 -5.70 16.36 2.55
CA CYS A 119 -6.08 14.95 2.63
C CYS A 119 -7.11 14.54 1.57
N ASP A 120 -7.63 15.48 0.77
CA ASP A 120 -8.64 15.22 -0.28
C ASP A 120 -8.15 14.20 -1.33
N VAL A 121 -6.85 14.11 -1.53
CA VAL A 121 -6.23 13.11 -2.43
C VAL A 121 -6.49 11.66 -1.99
N LEU A 122 -6.88 11.44 -0.73
CA LEU A 122 -7.27 10.12 -0.22
C LEU A 122 -8.57 9.62 -0.85
N ASP A 123 -9.44 10.51 -1.35
CA ASP A 123 -10.69 10.13 -2.03
C ASP A 123 -10.40 9.27 -3.28
N GLU A 124 -9.25 9.51 -3.93
CA GLU A 124 -8.84 8.84 -5.16
C GLU A 124 -7.83 7.71 -4.92
N ALA A 125 -7.15 7.69 -3.76
CA ALA A 125 -6.10 6.71 -3.46
C ALA A 125 -6.65 5.27 -3.44
N ASP A 126 -6.00 4.33 -4.10
CA ASP A 126 -6.31 2.89 -4.01
C ASP A 126 -5.55 2.23 -2.85
N VAL A 127 -4.34 2.71 -2.58
CA VAL A 127 -3.48 2.27 -1.47
C VAL A 127 -3.04 3.46 -0.66
N THR A 128 -3.17 3.39 0.67
CA THR A 128 -2.66 4.41 1.59
C THR A 128 -1.67 3.81 2.57
N LEU A 129 -0.46 4.36 2.62
CA LEU A 129 0.60 3.97 3.55
C LEU A 129 0.69 5.00 4.68
N VAL A 130 0.64 4.53 5.92
CA VAL A 130 0.75 5.35 7.13
C VAL A 130 2.19 5.25 7.66
N CYS A 131 3.00 6.27 7.33
CA CYS A 131 4.42 6.39 7.62
C CYS A 131 4.73 7.59 8.54
N VAL A 132 3.80 7.89 9.45
CA VAL A 132 3.93 9.01 10.39
C VAL A 132 4.84 8.67 11.58
N SER A 133 5.41 9.70 12.19
CA SER A 133 6.28 9.52 13.36
C SER A 133 5.50 9.04 14.58
N THR A 134 6.14 8.23 15.43
CA THR A 134 5.64 7.81 16.75
C THR A 134 6.63 8.24 17.82
N PRO A 135 6.73 9.56 18.11
CA PRO A 135 7.68 10.05 19.11
C PRO A 135 7.37 9.44 20.47
N LEU A 136 8.40 9.28 21.31
CA LEU A 136 8.18 8.83 22.68
C LEU A 136 7.63 10.00 23.52
N ASN A 137 6.61 9.72 24.32
CA ASN A 137 6.07 10.68 25.28
C ASN A 137 7.02 10.82 26.50
N LYS A 138 6.62 11.66 27.48
CA LYS A 138 7.42 11.90 28.70
C LYS A 138 7.66 10.64 29.54
N THR A 139 6.79 9.64 29.45
CA THR A 139 6.90 8.34 30.13
C THR A 139 7.67 7.30 29.31
N ARG A 140 8.19 7.68 28.13
CA ARG A 140 8.88 6.82 27.14
C ARG A 140 7.98 5.81 26.44
N ASP A 141 6.67 5.99 26.50
CA ASP A 141 5.74 5.21 25.70
C ASP A 141 5.61 5.82 24.29
N PRO A 142 5.43 5.01 23.24
CA PRO A 142 5.15 5.51 21.90
C PRO A 142 3.87 6.34 21.87
N ASP A 143 3.97 7.57 21.40
CA ASP A 143 2.80 8.40 21.12
C ASP A 143 2.20 7.98 19.77
N VAL A 144 1.06 7.30 19.86
CA VAL A 144 0.29 6.84 18.69
C VAL A 144 -0.67 7.90 18.15
N SER A 145 -0.74 9.09 18.74
CA SER A 145 -1.70 10.13 18.34
C SER A 145 -1.59 10.51 16.87
N PHE A 146 -0.37 10.52 16.31
CA PHE A 146 -0.16 10.82 14.89
C PHE A 146 -0.68 9.70 13.98
N ILE A 147 -0.56 8.44 14.40
CA ILE A 147 -1.18 7.31 13.68
C ILE A 147 -2.69 7.48 13.68
N LEU A 148 -3.28 7.78 14.83
CA LEU A 148 -4.74 7.94 14.95
C LEU A 148 -5.26 9.13 14.14
N GLN A 149 -4.52 10.25 14.10
CA GLN A 149 -4.87 11.40 13.26
C GLN A 149 -4.83 11.04 11.76
N ALA A 150 -3.77 10.35 11.32
CA ALA A 150 -3.67 9.88 9.93
C ALA A 150 -4.81 8.92 9.59
N CYS A 151 -5.08 7.95 10.45
CA CYS A 151 -6.19 7.00 10.26
C CYS A 151 -7.56 7.67 10.33
N SER A 152 -7.73 8.76 11.09
CA SER A 152 -8.97 9.54 11.10
C SER A 152 -9.20 10.23 9.76
N ALA A 153 -8.16 10.84 9.18
CA ALA A 153 -8.25 11.44 7.85
C ALA A 153 -8.56 10.38 6.77
N ILE A 154 -8.02 9.17 6.91
CA ILE A 154 -8.36 8.04 6.04
C ILE A 154 -9.81 7.62 6.24
N LYS A 155 -10.29 7.48 7.48
CA LYS A 155 -11.67 7.07 7.80
C LYS A 155 -12.69 7.95 7.08
N ASP A 156 -12.49 9.27 7.13
CA ASP A 156 -13.45 10.25 6.58
C ASP A 156 -13.55 10.17 5.04
N ARG A 157 -12.59 9.49 4.40
CA ARG A 157 -12.43 9.35 2.94
C ARG A 157 -12.37 7.90 2.48
N LEU A 158 -12.66 6.96 3.38
CA LEU A 158 -12.48 5.54 3.13
C LEU A 158 -13.55 5.05 2.15
N ARG A 159 -13.12 4.34 1.11
CA ARG A 159 -14.01 3.73 0.11
C ARG A 159 -13.80 2.23 -0.01
N CYS A 160 -14.81 1.57 -0.54
CA CYS A 160 -14.72 0.16 -0.87
C CYS A 160 -13.58 -0.09 -1.90
N GLY A 161 -12.83 -1.17 -1.70
CA GLY A 161 -11.68 -1.56 -2.53
C GLY A 161 -10.37 -0.87 -2.18
N GLN A 162 -10.28 -0.10 -1.10
CA GLN A 162 -9.01 0.50 -0.64
C GLN A 162 -8.18 -0.45 0.22
N LEU A 163 -6.87 -0.28 0.16
CA LEU A 163 -5.91 -0.91 1.07
C LEU A 163 -5.20 0.14 1.91
N VAL A 164 -5.25 -0.03 3.23
CA VAL A 164 -4.51 0.75 4.22
C VAL A 164 -3.37 -0.10 4.77
N ILE A 165 -2.15 0.44 4.74
CA ILE A 165 -0.94 -0.21 5.25
C ILE A 165 -0.36 0.66 6.36
N LEU A 166 -0.29 0.10 7.57
CA LEU A 166 0.39 0.73 8.69
C LEU A 166 1.86 0.34 8.67
N GLU A 167 2.72 1.33 8.40
CA GLU A 167 4.18 1.18 8.33
C GLU A 167 4.88 1.74 9.57
N SER A 168 4.29 2.76 10.20
CA SER A 168 4.78 3.37 11.43
C SER A 168 5.06 2.32 12.51
N THR A 169 6.25 2.41 13.11
CA THR A 169 6.61 1.55 14.24
C THR A 169 5.68 1.84 15.42
N THR A 170 5.03 0.81 15.94
CA THR A 170 4.10 0.92 17.07
C THR A 170 4.17 -0.34 17.94
N TYR A 171 3.48 -0.31 19.07
CA TYR A 171 3.41 -1.46 19.98
C TYR A 171 2.40 -2.52 19.50
N PRO A 172 2.57 -3.80 19.89
CA PRO A 172 1.62 -4.86 19.54
C PRO A 172 0.21 -4.53 20.02
N GLY A 173 -0.78 -4.71 19.15
CA GLY A 173 -2.19 -4.41 19.47
C GLY A 173 -2.68 -3.10 18.85
N THR A 174 -1.82 -2.14 18.50
CA THR A 174 -2.26 -0.85 17.93
C THR A 174 -3.14 -1.01 16.70
N THR A 175 -2.79 -1.91 15.77
CA THR A 175 -3.59 -2.14 14.56
C THR A 175 -4.98 -2.68 14.89
N GLN A 176 -5.07 -3.58 15.87
CA GLN A 176 -6.29 -4.31 16.23
C GLN A 176 -7.21 -3.53 17.14
N GLU A 177 -6.63 -2.87 18.13
CA GLU A 177 -7.34 -2.30 19.27
C GLU A 177 -7.64 -0.82 19.03
N LEU A 178 -6.87 -0.15 18.16
CA LEU A 178 -7.02 1.28 17.90
C LEU A 178 -7.33 1.60 16.43
N VAL A 179 -6.49 1.17 15.49
CA VAL A 179 -6.63 1.54 14.07
C VAL A 179 -7.84 0.90 13.41
N LEU A 180 -8.02 -0.41 13.60
CA LEU A 180 -9.15 -1.13 13.01
C LEU A 180 -10.51 -0.59 13.48
N PRO A 181 -10.78 -0.45 14.80
CA PRO A 181 -12.04 0.11 15.27
C PRO A 181 -12.30 1.50 14.72
N LEU A 182 -11.28 2.36 14.70
CA LEU A 182 -11.37 3.71 14.16
C LEU A 182 -11.78 3.68 12.67
N LEU A 183 -11.13 2.86 11.84
CA LEU A 183 -11.47 2.79 10.42
C LEU A 183 -12.88 2.21 10.18
N GLU A 184 -13.33 1.26 11.01
CA GLU A 184 -14.68 0.69 10.91
C GLU A 184 -15.80 1.64 11.35
N GLU A 185 -15.49 2.76 12.03
CA GLU A 185 -16.47 3.83 12.29
C GLU A 185 -17.00 4.47 11.00
N SER A 186 -16.29 4.32 9.87
CA SER A 186 -16.78 4.71 8.53
C SER A 186 -18.03 3.92 8.09
N GLY A 187 -18.36 2.82 8.79
CA GLY A 187 -19.40 1.87 8.41
C GLY A 187 -18.91 0.74 7.49
N LEU A 188 -17.68 0.83 6.96
CA LEU A 188 -17.06 -0.21 6.14
C LEU A 188 -16.41 -1.31 7.00
N LYS A 189 -16.35 -2.53 6.48
CA LYS A 189 -15.78 -3.70 7.19
C LYS A 189 -14.49 -4.21 6.57
N VAL A 190 -13.50 -4.47 7.43
CA VAL A 190 -12.20 -4.98 7.00
C VAL A 190 -12.32 -6.39 6.40
N GLY A 191 -11.57 -6.64 5.32
CA GLY A 191 -11.56 -7.91 4.59
C GLY A 191 -12.81 -8.17 3.74
N ARG A 192 -13.77 -7.25 3.74
CA ARG A 192 -14.95 -7.25 2.86
C ARG A 192 -14.94 -6.01 1.97
N ASP A 193 -14.94 -4.84 2.60
CA ASP A 193 -15.10 -3.57 1.91
C ASP A 193 -13.75 -2.88 1.73
N PHE A 194 -12.86 -2.94 2.73
CA PHE A 194 -11.49 -2.42 2.63
C PHE A 194 -10.49 -3.41 3.23
N PHE A 195 -9.20 -3.19 3.00
CA PHE A 195 -8.12 -4.05 3.50
C PHE A 195 -7.20 -3.28 4.43
N LEU A 196 -6.76 -3.91 5.52
CA LEU A 196 -5.83 -3.34 6.49
C LEU A 196 -4.66 -4.30 6.71
N VAL A 197 -3.45 -3.77 6.59
CA VAL A 197 -2.19 -4.51 6.77
C VAL A 197 -1.29 -3.74 7.72
N PHE A 198 -0.54 -4.47 8.55
CA PHE A 198 0.58 -3.92 9.31
C PHE A 198 1.88 -4.48 8.73
N SER A 199 2.75 -3.60 8.25
CA SER A 199 4.09 -3.95 7.76
C SER A 199 5.08 -2.96 8.36
N PRO A 200 5.60 -3.20 9.59
CA PRO A 200 6.46 -2.22 10.22
C PRO A 200 7.79 -2.10 9.48
N GLU A 201 8.24 -0.86 9.32
CA GLU A 201 9.53 -0.58 8.70
C GLU A 201 10.71 -1.16 9.52
N ARG A 202 11.76 -1.65 8.84
CA ARG A 202 13.05 -2.07 9.43
C ARG A 202 14.24 -1.41 8.75
N VAL A 203 14.22 -0.07 8.61
CA VAL A 203 15.38 0.69 8.17
C VAL A 203 16.26 1.04 9.37
N PHE A 204 17.46 0.45 9.41
CA PHE A 204 18.48 0.79 10.40
C PHE A 204 19.14 2.12 9.98
N SER A 205 18.94 3.18 10.77
CA SER A 205 19.54 4.49 10.54
C SER A 205 21.08 4.41 10.60
N GLY A 206 21.75 4.63 9.47
CA GLY A 206 23.22 4.68 9.39
C GLY A 206 23.84 4.08 8.12
N TYR A 207 23.11 3.23 7.39
CA TYR A 207 23.63 2.53 6.19
C TYR A 207 22.67 2.61 4.98
N ALA A 208 22.07 3.77 4.76
CA ALA A 208 21.04 3.99 3.73
C ALA A 208 21.51 3.82 2.26
N ARG A 209 22.80 3.51 1.99
CA ARG A 209 23.32 3.36 0.62
C ARG A 209 23.27 1.95 0.04
N ARG A 210 22.99 0.90 0.82
CA ARG A 210 23.18 -0.49 0.34
C ARG A 210 21.98 -1.43 0.48
N PHE A 211 20.85 -0.95 1.01
CA PHE A 211 19.64 -1.75 1.21
C PHE A 211 18.47 -1.41 0.26
N TYR A 212 18.64 -0.44 -0.64
CA TYR A 212 17.64 -0.06 -1.64
C TYR A 212 17.79 -0.77 -2.99
N SER A 213 18.27 -2.02 -3.00
CA SER A 213 17.86 -3.00 -4.03
C SER A 213 16.54 -3.69 -3.62
N GLY A 214 15.71 -2.99 -2.85
CA GLY A 214 14.51 -3.48 -2.17
C GLY A 214 13.22 -3.39 -2.98
N THR A 215 13.31 -3.31 -4.32
CA THR A 215 12.13 -3.50 -5.18
C THR A 215 11.49 -4.87 -4.95
N ASP A 216 12.29 -5.89 -4.60
CA ASP A 216 11.81 -7.22 -4.23
C ASP A 216 11.15 -7.29 -2.85
N ARG A 217 11.38 -6.32 -1.95
CA ARG A 217 10.74 -6.28 -0.62
C ARG A 217 9.37 -5.65 -0.69
N LEU A 218 9.21 -4.54 -1.42
CA LEU A 218 7.90 -3.92 -1.58
C LEU A 218 6.98 -4.78 -2.44
N VAL A 219 7.47 -5.23 -3.59
CA VAL A 219 6.75 -6.25 -4.39
C VAL A 219 6.66 -7.56 -3.62
N GLY A 220 7.61 -7.91 -2.77
CA GLY A 220 7.61 -9.15 -1.98
C GLY A 220 6.64 -9.14 -0.82
N GLU A 221 6.51 -8.06 -0.05
CA GLU A 221 5.53 -7.90 1.04
C GLU A 221 4.14 -7.63 0.46
N PHE A 222 4.07 -6.86 -0.64
CA PHE A 222 2.87 -6.73 -1.46
C PHE A 222 2.44 -8.08 -2.09
N LYS A 223 3.37 -8.87 -2.67
CA LYS A 223 3.12 -10.22 -3.24
C LYS A 223 3.00 -11.32 -2.18
N PHE A 224 3.56 -11.16 -0.98
CA PHE A 224 3.43 -12.10 0.14
C PHE A 224 2.06 -11.93 0.79
N CYS A 225 1.56 -10.69 0.86
CA CYS A 225 0.17 -10.40 1.14
C CYS A 225 -0.76 -10.93 0.03
N TYR A 226 -0.35 -10.84 -1.24
CA TYR A 226 -1.04 -11.38 -2.43
C TYR A 226 -1.15 -12.93 -2.45
N ARG A 227 -0.12 -13.68 -2.04
CA ARG A 227 -0.10 -15.16 -2.12
C ARG A 227 -0.86 -15.85 -0.98
N LEU A 228 -1.11 -15.15 0.13
CA LEU A 228 -2.04 -15.63 1.13
C LEU A 228 -3.47 -15.34 0.64
N LYS A 229 -4.17 -16.40 0.23
CA LYS A 229 -5.63 -16.41 -0.05
C LYS A 229 -6.51 -16.01 1.17
N ARG A 230 -5.94 -15.30 2.15
CA ARG A 230 -6.56 -14.82 3.38
C ARG A 230 -5.97 -13.46 3.75
N VAL A 231 -6.39 -12.40 3.05
CA VAL A 231 -6.31 -11.03 3.58
C VAL A 231 -7.38 -10.92 4.67
N LYS A 232 -7.09 -11.48 5.84
CA LYS A 232 -7.86 -11.24 7.06
C LYS A 232 -6.99 -10.66 8.16
N PHE A 233 -5.69 -10.93 8.14
CA PHE A 233 -4.75 -10.46 9.14
C PHE A 233 -3.35 -11.00 8.84
N ILE A 234 -2.32 -10.17 8.88
CA ILE A 234 -0.95 -10.63 9.11
C ILE A 234 -0.43 -9.92 10.36
N SER A 235 -0.55 -10.61 11.50
CA SER A 235 0.26 -10.33 12.68
C SER A 235 1.05 -11.60 12.96
N LYS A 236 2.35 -11.60 12.66
CA LYS A 236 3.24 -12.66 13.13
C LYS A 236 3.86 -12.20 14.44
N LYS A 237 3.52 -12.89 15.55
CA LYS A 237 4.24 -12.79 16.83
C LYS A 237 5.75 -13.04 16.61
N PRO A 238 6.65 -12.30 17.31
CA PRO A 238 8.06 -12.61 17.30
C PRO A 238 8.31 -13.91 18.08
N ARG A 239 8.97 -14.89 17.48
CA ARG A 239 9.61 -15.98 18.25
C ARG A 239 11.04 -15.53 18.59
N PRO A 240 11.51 -15.77 19.83
CA PRO A 240 12.84 -15.36 20.24
C PRO A 240 13.90 -16.37 19.74
N LEU A 241 15.08 -15.83 19.45
CA LEU A 241 16.37 -16.48 19.20
C LEU A 241 16.54 -17.34 17.94
N GLY A 242 17.59 -17.02 17.17
CA GLY A 242 18.25 -17.94 16.25
C GLY A 242 18.51 -17.32 14.88
N VAL A 243 19.74 -16.87 14.65
CA VAL A 243 20.32 -16.61 13.33
C VAL A 243 20.08 -17.81 12.42
N VAL A 244 19.21 -17.70 11.40
CA VAL A 244 19.08 -18.71 10.34
C VAL A 244 18.74 -18.02 9.01
N PHE A 245 19.74 -18.01 8.12
CA PHE A 245 19.67 -17.94 6.65
C PHE A 245 18.58 -18.87 6.09
N TRP A 246 18.08 -18.69 4.87
CA TRP A 246 16.77 -19.23 4.46
C TRP A 246 16.15 -18.70 3.15
N PHE A 247 16.54 -19.29 2.01
CA PHE A 247 15.85 -19.36 0.69
C PHE A 247 15.95 -18.19 -0.31
N MET A 248 17.14 -18.07 -0.93
CA MET A 248 17.24 -18.15 -2.39
C MET A 248 17.36 -19.63 -2.78
N SER A 249 16.34 -20.19 -3.42
CA SER A 249 16.45 -21.31 -4.37
C SER A 249 15.04 -21.66 -4.86
N GLY A 250 14.83 -21.55 -6.18
CA GLY A 250 13.71 -22.17 -6.86
C GLY A 250 12.69 -21.18 -7.43
N ILE A 251 12.58 -21.23 -8.75
CA ILE A 251 11.45 -20.80 -9.59
C ILE A 251 11.69 -19.46 -10.32
N PHE A 252 12.78 -19.46 -11.09
CA PHE A 252 12.72 -19.14 -12.52
C PHE A 252 13.38 -20.33 -13.25
N ASP A 253 12.58 -21.30 -13.68
CA ASP A 253 12.67 -21.86 -15.03
C ASP A 253 11.42 -22.71 -15.33
N ARG A 254 11.17 -22.83 -16.62
CA ARG A 254 9.96 -23.12 -17.40
C ARG A 254 9.31 -24.49 -17.19
N ASP A 255 8.07 -24.58 -17.70
CA ASP A 255 7.28 -25.77 -18.10
C ASP A 255 6.91 -26.81 -17.02
#